data_AF-A0A5C7W0T4-F1
#
_entry.id   AF-A0A5C7W0T4-F1
#
_cell.length_a   1.000
_cell.length_b   1.000
_cell.length_c   1.000
_cell.angle_alpha   90.00
_cell.angle_beta   90.00
_cell.angle_gamma   90.00
#
_symmetry.space_group_name_H-M   'P 1'
#
loop_
_entity.id
_entity.type
_entity.pdbx_description
1 polymer ?
#
loop_
_entity_poly.entity_id
_entity_poly.type
_entity_poly.pdbx_seq_one_letter_code
_entity_poly.pdbx_strand_id
1 'polypeptide(L)'
;MDKAIKESLEALLLEHQPTKRLGRRIVNLAGFLAPQEVPPSIQEQLATLSKLLIQQDAFDALLEPVQGLARAAQLPRLEPGVIGKMLESLEEARKAVCVNAEVNYPLLISWLVGLAEERKIIRIKRDQAR
;
A
#
# COMPACT_ATOMS: atom_id res chain seq x y z
N MET A 1 17.13 -7.62 13.93
CA MET A 1 16.12 -6.71 13.36
C MET A 1 16.66 -6.00 12.12
N ASP A 2 17.85 -5.41 12.18
CA ASP A 2 18.42 -4.62 11.07
C ASP A 2 18.58 -5.38 9.74
N LYS A 3 18.85 -6.70 9.77
CA LYS A 3 18.93 -7.54 8.57
C LYS A 3 17.60 -7.61 7.80
N ALA A 4 16.48 -7.76 8.51
CA ALA A 4 15.15 -7.84 7.90
C ALA A 4 14.69 -6.47 7.35
N ILE A 5 15.07 -5.38 8.00
CA ILE A 5 14.82 -4.01 7.53
C ILE A 5 15.60 -3.76 6.24
N LYS A 6 16.87 -4.17 6.20
CA LYS A 6 17.72 -4.09 5.01
C LYS A 6 17.13 -4.89 3.84
N GLU A 7 16.76 -6.15 4.06
CA GLU A 7 16.13 -6.99 3.03
C GLU A 7 14.80 -6.38 2.53
N SER A 8 14.00 -5.79 3.43
CA SER A 8 12.75 -5.13 3.06
C SER A 8 12.98 -3.86 2.24
N LEU A 9 14.04 -3.11 2.50
CA LEU A 9 14.42 -1.92 1.73
C LEU A 9 15.02 -2.29 0.37
N GLU A 10 15.86 -3.32 0.30
CA GLU A 10 16.40 -3.84 -0.97
C GLU A 10 15.26 -4.36 -1.86
N ALA A 11 14.30 -5.10 -1.30
CA ALA A 11 13.11 -5.53 -2.02
C ALA A 11 12.24 -4.35 -2.49
N LEU A 12 12.27 -3.24 -1.77
CA LEU A 12 11.55 -2.01 -2.11
C LEU A 12 12.17 -1.34 -3.34
N LEU A 13 13.50 -1.26 -3.38
CA LEU A 13 14.25 -0.67 -4.49
C LEU A 13 14.15 -1.49 -5.79
N LEU A 14 13.88 -2.80 -5.67
CA LEU A 14 13.67 -3.70 -6.81
C LEU A 14 12.22 -3.70 -7.34
N GLU A 15 11.26 -3.12 -6.60
CA GLU A 15 9.85 -3.05 -7.02
C GLU A 15 9.63 -1.81 -7.91
N HIS A 16 9.38 -2.04 -9.20
CA HIS A 16 9.17 -0.97 -10.19
C HIS A 16 7.72 -0.53 -10.35
N GLN A 17 6.76 -1.18 -9.70
CA GLN A 17 5.33 -0.87 -9.82
C GLN A 17 4.69 -0.58 -8.46
N PRO A 18 3.81 0.44 -8.37
CA PRO A 18 3.06 0.73 -7.16
C PRO A 18 2.04 -0.37 -6.89
N THR A 19 2.41 -1.32 -6.02
CA THR A 19 1.53 -2.40 -5.58
C THR A 19 1.04 -2.17 -4.15
N LYS A 20 -0.09 -2.77 -3.79
CA LYS A 20 -0.58 -2.82 -2.41
C LYS A 20 0.48 -3.38 -1.44
N ARG A 21 1.28 -4.35 -1.90
CA ARG A 21 2.41 -4.92 -1.15
C ARG A 21 3.50 -3.87 -0.89
N LEU A 22 3.88 -3.10 -1.91
CA LEU A 22 4.84 -2.01 -1.79
C LEU A 22 4.34 -0.97 -0.77
N GLY A 23 3.08 -0.56 -0.88
CA GLY A 23 2.48 0.39 0.05
C GLY A 23 2.55 -0.07 1.50
N ARG A 24 2.18 -1.32 1.78
CA ARG A 24 2.30 -1.91 3.13
C ARG A 24 3.74 -1.95 3.64
N ARG A 25 4.71 -2.27 2.77
CA ARG A 25 6.14 -2.23 3.13
C ARG A 25 6.60 -0.84 3.53
N ILE A 26 6.20 0.19 2.77
CA ILE A 26 6.53 1.59 3.07
C ILE A 26 5.96 2.01 4.43
N VAL A 27 4.67 1.72 4.70
CA VAL A 27 4.03 2.07 5.98
C VAL A 27 4.70 1.34 7.15
N ASN A 28 5.01 0.05 6.98
CA ASN A 28 5.71 -0.73 8.01
C ASN A 28 7.10 -0.18 8.29
N LEU A 29 7.89 0.08 7.23
CA LEU A 29 9.24 0.66 7.36
C LEU A 29 9.20 2.04 8.00
N ALA A 30 8.22 2.88 7.64
CA ALA A 30 8.01 4.16 8.29
C ALA A 30 7.74 3.99 9.80
N GLY A 31 6.92 3.02 10.20
CA GLY A 31 6.67 2.72 11.62
C GLY A 31 7.92 2.30 12.40
N PHE A 32 8.89 1.63 11.75
CA PHE A 32 10.14 1.21 12.40
C PHE A 32 11.25 2.27 12.34
N LEU A 33 11.33 3.01 11.24
CA LEU A 33 12.44 3.93 10.95
C LEU A 33 12.12 5.38 11.28
N ALA A 34 10.85 5.75 11.48
CA ALA A 34 10.48 7.13 11.71
C ALA A 34 11.28 7.72 12.88
N PRO A 35 11.88 8.90 12.70
CA PRO A 35 12.39 9.71 13.79
C PRO A 35 11.21 10.27 14.61
N GLN A 36 11.51 10.92 15.75
CA GLN A 36 10.45 11.55 16.55
C GLN A 36 9.70 12.66 15.80
N GLU A 37 10.34 13.30 14.81
CA GLU A 37 9.71 14.31 13.95
C GLU A 37 9.75 13.88 12.48
N VAL A 38 8.58 13.51 11.95
CA VAL A 38 8.40 13.21 10.52
C VAL A 38 8.03 14.49 9.77
N PRO A 39 8.67 14.80 8.63
CA PRO A 39 8.31 15.99 7.86
C PRO A 39 6.83 16.01 7.48
N PRO A 40 6.14 17.18 7.52
CA PRO A 40 4.70 17.25 7.26
C PRO A 40 4.29 16.67 5.89
N SER A 41 5.09 16.93 4.86
CA SER A 41 4.85 16.39 3.51
C SER A 41 4.92 14.86 3.46
N ILE A 42 5.81 14.24 4.24
CA ILE A 42 5.91 12.78 4.35
C ILE A 42 4.73 12.23 5.16
N GLN A 43 4.35 12.93 6.24
CA GLN A 43 3.21 12.54 7.07
C GLN A 43 1.90 12.52 6.27
N GLU A 44 1.66 13.55 5.45
CA GLU A 44 0.51 13.62 4.55
C GLU A 44 0.50 12.48 3.52
N GLN A 45 1.67 12.18 2.93
CA GLN A 45 1.82 11.09 1.96
C GLN A 45 1.62 9.72 2.60
N LEU A 46 2.13 9.49 3.82
CA LEU A 46 1.91 8.26 4.58
C LEU A 46 0.45 8.10 5.01
N ALA A 47 -0.22 9.18 5.40
CA ALA A 47 -1.64 9.16 5.73
C ALA A 47 -2.49 8.83 4.50
N THR A 48 -2.16 9.43 3.35
CA THR A 48 -2.82 9.16 2.07
C THR A 48 -2.62 7.71 1.64
N LEU A 49 -1.38 7.20 1.72
CA LEU A 49 -1.06 5.80 1.43
C LEU A 49 -1.79 4.84 2.37
N SER A 50 -1.83 5.12 3.67
CA SER A 50 -2.53 4.28 4.65
C SER A 50 -4.03 4.22 4.37
N LYS A 51 -4.65 5.37 4.07
CA LYS A 51 -6.07 5.43 3.67
C LYS A 51 -6.34 4.63 2.40
N LEU A 52 -5.47 4.74 1.39
CA LEU A 52 -5.56 3.98 0.15
C LEU A 52 -5.52 2.47 0.41
N LEU A 53 -4.59 2.00 1.26
CA LEU A 53 -4.47 0.58 1.61
C LEU A 53 -5.74 0.05 2.30
N ILE A 54 -6.30 0.82 3.24
CA ILE A 54 -7.55 0.45 3.94
C ILE A 54 -8.71 0.32 2.94
N GLN A 55 -8.84 1.25 2.00
CA GLN A 55 -9.90 1.20 1.00
C GLN A 55 -9.70 0.05 0.02
N GLN A 56 -8.47 -0.26 -0.36
CA GLN A 56 -8.17 -1.46 -1.15
C GLN A 56 -8.50 -2.74 -0.37
N ASP A 57 -8.24 -2.78 0.94
CA ASP A 57 -8.64 -3.91 1.81
C ASP A 57 -10.15 -4.06 1.90
N ALA A 58 -10.88 -2.95 2.07
CA ALA A 58 -12.34 -2.95 2.07
C ALA A 58 -12.92 -3.44 0.73
N PHE A 59 -12.36 -3.00 -0.39
CA PHE A 59 -12.75 -3.46 -1.72
C PHE A 59 -12.52 -4.97 -1.91
N ASP A 60 -11.34 -5.47 -1.54
CA ASP A 60 -11.01 -6.89 -1.65
C ASP A 60 -11.95 -7.75 -0.78
N ALA A 61 -12.26 -7.29 0.44
CA ALA A 61 -13.18 -7.97 1.35
C ALA A 61 -14.63 -8.02 0.82
N LEU A 62 -15.07 -7.02 0.04
CA LEU A 62 -16.37 -7.04 -0.63
C LEU A 62 -16.36 -7.91 -1.90
N LEU A 63 -15.22 -8.02 -2.57
CA LEU A 63 -15.07 -8.79 -3.79
C LEU A 63 -14.99 -10.30 -3.52
N GLU A 64 -14.32 -10.72 -2.45
CA GLU A 64 -14.16 -12.13 -2.06
C GLU A 64 -15.49 -12.91 -1.97
N PRO A 65 -16.53 -12.44 -1.25
CA PRO A 65 -17.81 -13.15 -1.18
C PRO A 65 -18.53 -13.19 -2.53
N VAL A 66 -18.44 -12.12 -3.34
CA VAL A 66 -19.02 -12.09 -4.70
C VAL A 66 -18.35 -13.15 -5.58
N GLN A 67 -17.02 -13.25 -5.53
CA GLN A 67 -16.29 -14.30 -6.26
C GLN A 67 -16.63 -15.70 -5.75
N GLY A 68 -16.80 -15.88 -4.43
CA GLY A 68 -17.23 -17.15 -3.85
C GLY A 68 -18.59 -17.60 -4.38
N LEU A 69 -19.57 -16.69 -4.39
CA LEU A 69 -20.92 -16.93 -4.93
C LEU A 69 -20.90 -17.18 -6.44
N ALA A 70 -20.02 -16.49 -7.18
CA ALA A 70 -19.83 -16.71 -8.61
C ALA A 70 -19.29 -18.10 -8.92
N ARG A 71 -18.22 -18.51 -8.22
CA ARG A 71 -17.61 -19.84 -8.39
C ARG A 71 -18.56 -20.96 -8.00
N ALA A 72 -19.40 -20.75 -6.99
CA ALA A 72 -20.41 -21.71 -6.58
C ALA A 72 -21.64 -21.76 -7.53
N ALA A 73 -21.67 -20.93 -8.60
CA ALA A 73 -22.82 -20.73 -9.47
C ALA A 73 -24.12 -20.40 -8.69
N GLN A 74 -23.97 -19.76 -7.53
CA GLN A 74 -25.08 -19.37 -6.64
C GLN A 74 -25.54 -17.93 -6.89
N LEU A 75 -24.74 -17.13 -7.62
CA LEU A 75 -25.13 -15.79 -8.07
C LEU A 75 -26.53 -15.75 -8.71
N PRO A 76 -26.91 -16.64 -9.65
CA PRO A 76 -28.25 -16.62 -10.26
C PRO A 76 -29.38 -17.06 -9.31
N ARG A 77 -29.04 -17.64 -8.14
CA ARG A 77 -30.01 -18.09 -7.13
C ARG A 77 -30.31 -17.02 -6.08
N LEU A 78 -29.53 -15.94 -6.04
CA LEU A 78 -29.79 -14.81 -5.18
C LEU A 78 -30.87 -13.92 -5.77
N GLU A 79 -31.64 -13.26 -4.91
CA GLU A 79 -32.61 -12.28 -5.38
C GLU A 79 -31.90 -11.15 -6.13
N PRO A 80 -32.44 -10.69 -7.27
CA PRO A 80 -31.81 -9.65 -8.08
C PRO A 80 -31.59 -8.34 -7.30
N GLY A 81 -32.41 -8.04 -6.29
CA GLY A 81 -32.21 -6.90 -5.40
C GLY A 81 -31.01 -7.03 -4.46
N VAL A 82 -30.61 -8.25 -4.09
CA VAL A 82 -29.40 -8.50 -3.28
C VAL A 82 -28.15 -8.34 -4.15
N ILE A 83 -28.18 -8.86 -5.37
CA ILE A 83 -27.10 -8.71 -6.35
C ILE A 83 -26.89 -7.22 -6.67
N GLY A 84 -27.97 -6.47 -6.89
CA GLY A 84 -27.91 -5.03 -7.14
C GLY A 84 -27.20 -4.27 -6.02
N LYS A 85 -27.60 -4.50 -4.76
CA LYS A 85 -26.97 -3.85 -3.59
C LYS A 85 -25.50 -4.23 -3.41
N MET A 86 -25.14 -5.49 -3.68
CA MET A 86 -23.74 -5.94 -3.62
C MET A 86 -22.89 -5.24 -4.68
N LEU A 87 -23.40 -5.11 -5.91
CA LEU A 87 -22.72 -4.40 -6.99
C LEU A 87 -22.61 -2.89 -6.72
N GLU A 88 -23.64 -2.28 -6.16
CA GLU A 88 -23.61 -0.88 -5.73
C GLU A 88 -22.53 -0.64 -4.66
N SER A 89 -22.49 -1.46 -3.61
CA SER A 89 -21.46 -1.37 -2.57
C SER A 89 -20.05 -1.58 -3.13
N LEU A 90 -19.89 -2.46 -4.11
CA LEU A 90 -18.61 -2.74 -4.77
C LEU A 90 -18.17 -1.57 -5.67
N GLU A 91 -19.11 -0.94 -6.37
CA GLU A 91 -18.86 0.25 -7.18
C GLU A 91 -18.55 1.49 -6.32
N GLU A 92 -19.21 1.66 -5.18
CA GLU A 92 -18.88 2.69 -4.19
C GLU A 92 -17.47 2.50 -3.63
N ALA A 93 -17.12 1.28 -3.25
CA ALA A 93 -15.76 0.95 -2.80
C ALA A 93 -14.73 1.19 -3.91
N ARG A 94 -15.04 0.86 -5.17
CA ARG A 94 -14.17 1.14 -6.33
C ARG A 94 -13.94 2.64 -6.49
N LYS A 95 -14.99 3.45 -6.41
CA LYS A 95 -14.90 4.91 -6.49
C LYS A 95 -14.05 5.47 -5.34
N ALA A 96 -14.23 4.95 -4.13
CA ALA A 96 -13.43 5.38 -2.98
C ALA A 96 -11.93 5.15 -3.18
N VAL A 97 -11.53 4.03 -3.82
CA VAL A 97 -10.13 3.75 -4.19
C VAL A 97 -9.61 4.72 -5.25
N CYS A 98 -10.43 5.07 -6.26
CA CYS A 98 -10.03 5.98 -7.34
C CYS A 98 -9.93 7.46 -6.95
N VAL A 99 -10.59 7.88 -5.87
CA VAL A 99 -10.64 9.30 -5.45
C VAL A 99 -9.37 9.75 -4.70
N ASN A 100 -8.49 8.84 -4.27
CA ASN A 100 -7.31 9.25 -3.54
C ASN A 100 -6.26 9.93 -4.43
N ALA A 101 -5.72 11.03 -3.89
CA ALA A 101 -4.60 11.76 -4.46
C ALA A 101 -3.41 10.83 -4.74
N GLU A 102 -2.69 11.12 -5.82
CA GLU A 102 -1.51 10.36 -6.23
C GLU A 102 -0.49 10.29 -5.09
N VAL A 103 -0.21 9.08 -4.62
CA VAL A 103 0.84 8.84 -3.63
C VAL A 103 2.19 8.96 -4.33
N ASN A 104 3.05 9.84 -3.81
CA ASN A 104 4.40 10.00 -4.30
C ASN A 104 5.33 8.93 -3.70
N TYR A 105 5.28 7.72 -4.29
CA TYR A 105 6.15 6.61 -3.88
C TYR A 105 7.64 6.98 -3.90
N PRO A 106 8.21 7.62 -4.95
CA PRO A 106 9.62 8.01 -4.94
C PRO A 106 10.03 8.87 -3.74
N LEU A 107 9.18 9.80 -3.32
CA LEU A 107 9.42 10.65 -2.16
C LEU A 107 9.47 9.83 -0.86
N LEU A 108 8.50 8.93 -0.65
CA LEU A 108 8.46 8.07 0.53
C LEU A 108 9.66 7.12 0.59
N ILE A 109 10.08 6.58 -0.57
CA ILE A 109 11.21 5.66 -0.68
C ILE A 109 12.53 6.36 -0.39
N SER A 110 12.77 7.51 -1.01
CA SER A 110 14.00 8.28 -0.79
C SER A 110 14.15 8.73 0.67
N TRP A 111 13.05 9.10 1.32
CA TRP A 111 13.04 9.40 2.75
C TRP A 111 13.37 8.18 3.62
N LEU A 112 12.75 7.02 3.37
CA LEU A 112 13.05 5.78 4.10
C LEU A 112 14.50 5.33 3.94
N VAL A 113 15.05 5.47 2.73
CA VAL A 113 16.45 5.18 2.45
C VAL A 113 17.38 6.11 3.23
N GLY A 114 17.10 7.43 3.25
CA GLY A 114 17.87 8.39 4.03
C GLY A 114 17.91 8.05 5.52
N LEU A 115 16.75 7.68 6.10
CA LEU A 115 16.68 7.24 7.50
C LEU A 115 17.47 5.95 7.77
N ALA A 116 17.45 5.01 6.81
CA ALA A 116 18.20 3.77 6.93
C ALA A 116 19.72 3.98 6.83
N GLU A 117 20.16 4.97 6.05
CA GLU A 117 21.56 5.39 5.98
C GLU A 117 22.02 6.06 7.28
N GLU A 118 21.22 6.99 7.84
CA GLU A 118 21.52 7.67 9.11
C GLU A 118 21.66 6.68 10.27
N ARG A 119 20.80 5.67 10.31
CA ARG A 119 20.85 4.60 11.32
C ARG A 119 21.91 3.53 11.05
N LYS A 120 22.72 3.68 9.98
CA LYS A 120 23.75 2.71 9.53
C LYS A 120 23.20 1.30 9.23
N ILE A 121 21.90 1.19 8.96
CA ILE A 121 21.22 -0.08 8.64
C ILE A 121 21.57 -0.50 7.21
N ILE A 122 21.69 0.47 6.31
CA ILE A 122 22.15 0.26 4.94
C ILE A 122 23.40 1.11 4.71
N ARG A 123 24.46 0.48 4.19
CA ARG A 123 25.52 1.17 3.48
C ARG A 123 25.20 1.05 2.00
N ILE A 124 24.47 2.01 1.45
CA ILE A 124 24.44 2.14 0.00
C ILE A 124 25.83 2.63 -0.36
N LYS A 125 26.67 1.73 -0.91
CA LYS A 125 27.75 2.22 -1.75
C LYS A 125 27.05 2.95 -2.89
N ARG A 126 26.98 4.28 -2.82
CA ARG A 126 26.91 5.10 -4.02
C ARG A 126 28.21 4.78 -4.76
N ASP A 127 28.23 3.66 -5.47
CA ASP A 127 29.31 3.37 -6.40
C ASP A 127 29.29 4.51 -7.39
N GLN A 128 30.45 5.14 -7.46
CA GLN A 128 30.78 6.26 -8.31
C GLN A 128 30.42 5.89 -9.74
N ALA A 129 29.31 6.43 -10.26
CA ALA A 129 29.16 6.59 -11.69
C ALA A 129 30.05 7.78 -12.08
N ARG A 130 31.27 7.43 -12.49
CA ARG A 130 32.15 8.26 -13.32
C ARG A 130 31.50 8.54 -14.66
#